data_AF-A0A3C0YN79-F1
#
_entry.id   AF-A0A3C0YN79-F1
#
_cell.length_a   1.000
_cell.length_b   1.000
_cell.length_c   1.000
_cell.angle_alpha   90.00
_cell.angle_beta   90.00
_cell.angle_gamma   90.00
#
_symmetry.space_group_name_H-M   'P 1'
#
loop_
_entity.id
_entity.type
_entity.pdbx_description
1 polymer ?
#
loop_
_entity_poly.entity_id
_entity_poly.type
_entity_poly.pdbx_seq_one_letter_code
_entity_poly.pdbx_strand_id
1 'polypeptide(L)' 'DCRPQYIEQFQKMANLATKSAVEGQTIKLHTPLIQLSKEAIILQGIKLGVDYGLTVSCYQ' A
#
# COMPACT_ATOMS: atom_id res chain seq x y z
N ASP A 1 -10.78 0.00 0.20
CA ASP A 1 -11.19 0.48 -1.13
C ASP A 1 -9.92 0.87 -1.89
N CYS A 2 -9.78 0.43 -3.14
CA CYS A 2 -8.56 0.61 -3.95
C CYS A 2 -8.72 1.69 -5.03
N ARG A 3 -9.86 2.40 -5.08
CA ARG A 3 -10.06 3.45 -6.09
C ARG A 3 -9.14 4.65 -5.79
N PRO A 4 -8.52 5.27 -6.80
CA PRO A 4 -7.60 6.41 -6.61
C PRO A 4 -8.22 7.56 -5.80
N GLN A 5 -9.48 7.87 -6.05
CA GLN A 5 -10.20 8.96 -5.36
C GLN A 5 -10.33 8.66 -3.86
N TYR A 6 -10.59 7.40 -3.49
CA TYR A 6 -10.67 7.02 -2.08
C TYR A 6 -9.32 7.21 -1.38
N ILE A 7 -8.23 6.75 -2.00
CA ILE A 7 -6.88 6.85 -1.45
C ILE A 7 -6.48 8.33 -1.26
N GLU A 8 -6.78 9.19 -2.23
CA GLU A 8 -6.51 10.62 -2.14
C GLU A 8 -7.27 11.27 -0.98
N GLN A 9 -8.56 10.99 -0.84
CA GLN A 9 -9.37 11.53 0.25
C GLN A 9 -8.95 10.94 1.61
N PHE A 10 -8.56 9.66 1.65
CA PHE A 10 -8.06 9.04 2.86
C PHE A 10 -6.74 9.68 3.31
N GLN A 11 -5.82 10.02 2.40
CA GLN A 11 -4.59 10.73 2.76
C GLN A 11 -4.88 12.12 3.33
N LYS A 12 -5.81 12.86 2.72
CA LYS A 12 -6.26 14.16 3.23
C LYS A 12 -6.81 14.02 4.65
N MET A 13 -7.68 13.04 4.86
CA MET A 13 -8.24 12.75 6.18
C MET A 13 -7.18 12.34 7.20
N ALA A 14 -6.24 11.44 6.84
CA ALA A 14 -5.16 11.00 7.71
C ALA A 14 -4.26 12.16 8.15
N ASN A 15 -3.97 13.09 7.25
CA ASN A 15 -3.20 14.29 7.56
C ASN A 15 -3.93 15.27 8.47
N LEU A 16 -5.26 15.41 8.31
CA LEU A 16 -6.09 16.23 9.20
C LEU A 16 -6.21 15.63 10.60
N ALA A 17 -6.36 14.30 10.69
CA ALA A 17 -6.62 13.59 11.93
C ALA A 17 -5.37 13.34 12.79
N THR A 18 -4.16 13.52 12.24
CA THR A 18 -2.91 13.19 12.92
C THR A 18 -2.16 14.44 13.35
N LYS A 19 -1.94 14.62 14.67
CA LYS A 19 -1.21 15.76 15.24
C LYS A 19 0.15 16.01 14.56
N SER A 20 0.96 14.96 14.42
CA SER A 20 2.28 15.05 13.77
C SER A 20 2.17 15.58 12.33
N ALA A 21 1.14 15.19 11.59
CA ALA A 21 0.87 15.70 10.25
C ALA A 21 0.42 17.16 10.24
N VAL A 22 -0.42 17.57 11.19
CA VAL A 22 -0.81 18.97 11.38
C VAL A 22 0.40 19.84 11.77
N GLU A 23 1.36 19.28 12.51
CA GLU A 23 2.61 19.94 12.91
C GLU A 23 3.71 19.87 11.82
N GLY A 24 3.38 19.41 10.61
CA GLY A 24 4.24 19.48 9.42
C GLY A 24 4.87 18.16 8.97
N GLN A 25 4.67 17.07 9.71
CA GLN A 25 5.15 15.73 9.34
C GLN A 25 4.01 14.91 8.70
N THR A 26 3.66 15.24 7.47
CA THR A 26 2.53 14.61 6.77
C THR A 26 2.71 13.11 6.56
N ILE A 27 1.62 12.37 6.63
CA ILE A 27 1.53 10.97 6.23
C ILE A 27 1.42 10.88 4.71
N LYS A 28 2.20 9.96 4.12
CA LYS A 28 2.11 9.59 2.71
C LYS A 28 1.62 8.16 2.58
N LEU A 29 0.49 7.97 1.89
CA LEU A 29 0.04 6.65 1.49
C LEU A 29 0.85 6.18 0.29
N HIS A 30 1.47 5.01 0.43
CA HIS A 30 2.15 4.34 -0.65
C HIS A 30 1.28 3.19 -1.15
N THR A 31 0.95 3.22 -2.44
CA THR A 31 0.18 2.17 -3.12
C THR A 31 1.00 1.50 -4.22
N PRO A 32 2.20 0.98 -3.92
CA PRO A 32 3.18 0.56 -4.93
C PRO A 32 2.72 -0.61 -5.80
N LEU A 33 1.72 -1.37 -5.33
CA LEU A 33 1.22 -2.55 -6.03
C LEU A 33 -0.09 -2.30 -6.78
N ILE A 34 -0.70 -1.11 -6.67
CA ILE A 34 -2.11 -0.92 -7.05
C ILE A 34 -2.39 -1.00 -8.55
N GLN A 35 -1.38 -0.74 -9.38
CA GLN A 35 -1.44 -0.88 -10.83
C GLN A 35 -0.83 -2.19 -11.33
N LEU A 36 -0.29 -3.02 -10.42
CA LEU A 36 0.37 -4.27 -10.79
C LEU A 36 -0.63 -5.42 -10.87
N SER A 37 -0.49 -6.26 -11.89
CA SER A 37 -1.14 -7.56 -11.91
C SER A 37 -0.52 -8.48 -10.83
N LYS A 38 -1.24 -9.55 -10.46
CA LYS A 38 -0.68 -10.55 -9.52
C LYS A 38 0.62 -11.14 -10.05
N GLU A 39 0.71 -11.40 -11.35
CA GLU A 39 1.94 -11.85 -12.01
C GLU A 39 3.10 -10.86 -11.78
N ALA A 40 2.89 -9.57 -12.05
CA ALA A 40 3.91 -8.54 -11.85
C ALA A 40 4.34 -8.44 -10.38
N ILE A 41 3.40 -8.59 -9.44
CA ILE A 41 3.70 -8.63 -8.00
C ILE A 41 4.59 -9.84 -7.67
N ILE A 42 4.29 -11.02 -8.20
CA ILE A 42 5.09 -12.24 -7.97
C ILE A 42 6.51 -12.08 -8.54
N LEU A 43 6.64 -11.61 -9.79
CA LEU A 43 7.94 -11.39 -10.42
C LEU A 43 8.78 -10.37 -9.64
N GLN A 44 8.15 -9.29 -9.15
CA GLN A 44 8.83 -8.30 -8.34
C GLN A 44 9.31 -8.87 -6.99
N GLY A 45 8.51 -9.72 -6.33
CA GLY A 45 8.95 -10.37 -5.10
C GLY A 45 10.07 -11.38 -5.31
N ILE A 46 10.03 -12.15 -6.40
CA ILE A 46 11.15 -13.04 -6.79
C ILE A 46 12.43 -12.23 -6.96
N LYS A 47 12.37 -11.10 -7.69
CA LYS A 47 13.52 -10.20 -7.89
C LYS A 47 14.09 -9.64 -6.58
N LEU A 48 13.23 -9.45 -5.58
CA LEU A 48 13.61 -8.96 -4.25
C LEU A 48 14.03 -10.08 -3.28
N GLY A 49 13.99 -11.36 -3.71
CA GLY A 49 14.36 -12.50 -2.87
C GLY A 49 13.29 -12.89 -1.84
N VAL A 50 12.02 -12.60 -2.10
CA VAL A 50 10.91 -13.01 -1.21
C VAL A 50 10.73 -14.53 -1.25
N ASP A 51 10.75 -15.17 -0.08
CA ASP A 51 10.36 -16.56 0.07
C ASP A 51 8.83 -16.67 0.20
N TYR A 52 8.17 -17.06 -0.91
CA TYR A 52 6.72 -17.24 -0.95
C TYR A 52 6.22 -18.44 -0.16
N GLY A 53 7.08 -19.41 0.19
CA GLY A 53 6.73 -20.56 1.02
C GLY A 53 6.31 -20.18 2.45
N LEU A 54 6.71 -18.98 2.92
CA LEU A 54 6.32 -18.41 4.20
C LEU A 54 5.00 -17.63 4.16
N THR A 55 4.38 -17.52 2.99
CA THR A 55 3.15 -16.72 2.79
C THR A 55 1.95 -17.60 2.52
N VAL A 56 0.75 -17.12 2.88
CA VAL A 56 -0.51 -17.77 2.54
C VAL A 56 -1.38 -16.80 1.77
N SER A 57 -1.97 -17.27 0.67
CA SER A 57 -2.97 -16.51 -0.11
C SER A 57 -4.24 -17.31 -0.39
N CYS A 58 -4.22 -18.63 -0.15
CA CYS A 58 -5.42 -19.45 -0.25
C CYS A 58 -6.28 -19.27 1.00
N TYR A 59 -7.60 -19.41 0.84
CA TYR A 59 -8.53 -19.48 1.98
C TYR A 59 -8.39 -20.83 2.70
N GLN A 60 -8.68 -20.81 4.00
CA GLN A 60 -8.69 -21.97 4.90
C GLN A 60 -10.11 -22.24 5.38
#